data_AF-A0A2A4L697-F1
#
_entry.id   AF-A0A2A4L697-F1
#
_cell.length_a   1.000
_cell.length_b   1.000
_cell.length_c   1.000
_cell.angle_alpha   90.00
_cell.angle_beta   90.00
_cell.angle_gamma   90.00
#
_symmetry.space_group_name_H-M   'P 1'
#
loop_
_entity.id
_entity.type
_entity.pdbx_description
1 polymer ?
#
loop_
_entity_poly.entity_id
_entity_poly.type
_entity_poly.pdbx_seq_one_letter_code
_entity_poly.pdbx_strand_id
1 'polypeptide(L)'
;MFEKYLKSAIFLALYPLAMLASNLHEFIALSQNNESYLIKQMQSEQANLDKEQAFKNYLPSLSLNSAYVANNKDRFIIDPQESLFAKVSLNFLLFDGGAREASLRALESREKLSLLDKEQNKNYLALNAITLYFNTLSLEKILLANQQKVSFLKSTFERLQKFYDAGLSPKDELESIKAKYHLSLLELSQNELKLANIQKEIKILSDTDFKVQGNAFLENPQQEKSQNYEVMIAKEQINLARESVNLAKAEYFPKFYIQDNFNFYKNNYNPKVPAPFANLADQFLEKYSQGNQFILGMEWKIFDFNARAKEVEKERLNVQIANANARFSERKNKEELNYLDKSLKVLQEQILALNLSLNAANLAFESVDKKYQAGLVSYVEYLQALEVKFKAQSDLELAKNEFEITKANYYFNAGIDLNSKVKE
;
A
#
# COMPACT_ATOMS: atom_id res chain seq x y z
N MET A 1 -16.25 -43.88 39.54
CA MET A 1 -16.40 -44.09 38.08
C MET A 1 -17.01 -42.88 37.34
N PHE A 2 -17.36 -41.79 38.03
CA PHE A 2 -18.02 -40.60 37.43
C PHE A 2 -17.07 -39.45 37.02
N GLU A 3 -15.81 -39.41 37.49
CA GLU A 3 -14.89 -38.30 37.19
C GLU A 3 -14.15 -38.42 35.84
N LYS A 4 -14.12 -39.62 35.24
CA LYS A 4 -13.34 -39.86 34.01
C LYS A 4 -14.08 -39.42 32.74
N TYR A 5 -15.38 -39.16 32.81
CA TYR A 5 -16.20 -38.70 31.68
C TYR A 5 -16.39 -37.17 31.63
N LEU A 6 -16.14 -36.45 32.74
CA LEU A 6 -16.33 -35.00 32.78
C LEU A 6 -15.22 -34.24 32.04
N LYS A 7 -13.98 -34.76 32.05
CA LYS A 7 -12.85 -34.14 31.32
C LYS A 7 -12.90 -34.32 29.80
N SER A 8 -13.53 -35.40 29.31
CA SER A 8 -13.71 -35.62 27.87
C SER A 8 -14.94 -34.88 27.31
N ALA A 9 -15.95 -34.58 28.14
CA ALA A 9 -17.10 -33.77 27.73
C ALA A 9 -16.75 -32.28 27.57
N ILE A 10 -15.82 -31.76 28.38
CA ILE A 10 -15.39 -30.35 28.29
C ILE A 10 -14.52 -30.08 27.05
N PHE A 11 -13.79 -31.07 26.55
CA PHE A 11 -13.02 -30.95 25.29
C PHE A 11 -13.87 -31.09 24.03
N LEU A 12 -15.03 -31.75 24.10
CA LEU A 12 -15.98 -31.87 22.98
C LEU A 12 -16.99 -30.70 22.91
N ALA A 13 -17.16 -29.95 23.99
CA ALA A 13 -18.06 -28.79 24.05
C ALA A 13 -17.42 -27.48 23.55
N LEU A 14 -16.09 -27.44 23.35
CA LEU A 14 -15.38 -26.25 22.85
C LEU A 14 -15.17 -26.22 21.33
N TYR A 15 -15.42 -27.33 20.62
CA TYR A 15 -15.27 -27.40 19.17
C TYR A 15 -16.41 -26.79 18.31
N PRO A 16 -17.67 -26.59 18.79
CA PRO A 16 -18.68 -25.91 17.99
C PRO A 16 -18.63 -24.37 18.09
N LEU A 17 -17.89 -23.80 19.05
CA LEU A 17 -17.83 -22.34 19.24
C LEU A 17 -16.86 -21.64 18.28
N ALA A 18 -15.91 -22.37 17.67
CA ALA A 18 -15.02 -21.84 16.65
C ALA A 18 -15.65 -21.81 15.24
N MET A 19 -16.82 -22.42 15.03
CA MET A 19 -17.50 -22.44 13.72
C MET A 19 -18.53 -21.32 13.52
N LEU A 20 -18.64 -20.40 14.48
CA LEU A 20 -19.52 -19.23 14.40
C LEU A 20 -18.76 -17.91 14.33
N ALA A 21 -17.44 -17.92 14.55
CA ALA A 21 -16.61 -16.73 14.40
C ALA A 21 -16.34 -16.46 12.91
N SER A 22 -16.40 -15.19 12.52
CA SER A 22 -15.96 -14.79 11.19
C SER A 22 -14.45 -15.03 11.04
N ASN A 23 -13.94 -15.19 9.82
CA ASN A 23 -12.49 -15.22 9.61
C ASN A 23 -11.97 -13.95 8.92
N LEU A 24 -12.73 -12.85 8.96
CA LEU A 24 -12.32 -11.59 8.34
C LEU A 24 -11.06 -10.99 9.02
N HIS A 25 -10.98 -11.04 10.35
CA HIS A 25 -9.79 -10.58 11.07
C HIS A 25 -8.54 -11.36 10.67
N GLU A 26 -8.65 -12.68 10.50
CA GLU A 26 -7.55 -13.53 10.02
C GLU A 26 -7.15 -13.13 8.59
N PHE A 27 -8.12 -12.90 7.70
CA PHE A 27 -7.82 -12.49 6.33
C PHE A 27 -7.11 -11.13 6.25
N ILE A 28 -7.54 -10.16 7.06
CA ILE A 28 -6.88 -8.86 7.17
C ILE A 28 -5.44 -9.02 7.70
N ALA A 29 -5.23 -9.89 8.70
CA ALA A 29 -3.90 -10.14 9.23
C ALA A 29 -2.98 -10.80 8.18
N LEU A 30 -3.50 -11.74 7.40
CA LEU A 30 -2.76 -12.35 6.29
C LEU A 30 -2.45 -11.33 5.19
N SER A 31 -3.41 -10.48 4.82
CA SER A 31 -3.20 -9.44 3.78
C SER A 31 -2.14 -8.42 4.17
N GLN A 32 -1.98 -8.15 5.48
CA GLN A 32 -0.98 -7.25 6.02
C GLN A 32 0.41 -7.90 6.20
N ASN A 33 0.55 -9.20 5.94
CA ASN A 33 1.84 -9.92 6.00
C ASN A 33 2.42 -10.25 4.61
N ASN A 34 1.89 -9.65 3.55
CA ASN A 34 2.36 -9.88 2.18
C ASN A 34 3.60 -9.04 1.81
N GLU A 35 4.18 -9.32 0.64
CA GLU A 35 5.38 -8.65 0.14
C GLU A 35 5.18 -7.15 -0.07
N SER A 36 3.98 -6.71 -0.44
CA SER A 36 3.67 -5.29 -0.60
C SER A 36 3.85 -4.53 0.72
N TYR A 37 3.34 -5.09 1.83
CA TYR A 37 3.55 -4.51 3.16
C TYR A 37 5.02 -4.58 3.58
N LEU A 38 5.69 -5.73 3.39
CA LEU A 38 7.11 -5.90 3.72
C LEU A 38 8.00 -4.90 2.98
N ILE A 39 7.73 -4.63 1.69
CA ILE A 39 8.46 -3.62 0.90
C ILE A 39 8.29 -2.24 1.53
N LYS A 40 7.07 -1.84 1.90
CA LYS A 40 6.82 -0.55 2.57
C LYS A 40 7.47 -0.46 3.94
N GLN A 41 7.49 -1.56 4.68
CA GLN A 41 8.20 -1.64 5.96
C GLN A 41 9.71 -1.44 5.77
N MET A 42 10.32 -2.11 4.80
CA MET A 42 11.75 -1.95 4.48
C MET A 42 12.07 -0.54 3.97
N GLN A 43 11.20 0.07 3.18
CA GLN A 43 11.36 1.47 2.73
C GLN A 43 11.33 2.45 3.91
N SER A 44 10.43 2.23 4.88
CA SER A 44 10.38 3.02 6.11
C SER A 44 11.65 2.86 6.95
N GLU A 45 12.19 1.65 7.03
CA GLU A 45 13.46 1.38 7.73
C GLU A 45 14.65 2.04 7.01
N GLN A 46 14.69 1.97 5.68
CA GLN A 46 15.70 2.67 4.87
C GLN A 46 15.67 4.17 5.14
N ALA A 47 14.50 4.80 5.20
CA ALA A 47 14.39 6.23 5.49
C ALA A 47 14.92 6.60 6.90
N ASN A 48 14.74 5.72 7.89
CA ASN A 48 15.34 5.88 9.21
C ASN A 48 16.89 5.75 9.14
N LEU A 49 17.39 4.72 8.44
CA LEU A 49 18.83 4.52 8.25
C LEU A 49 19.49 5.68 7.47
N ASP A 50 18.81 6.27 6.49
CA ASP A 50 19.29 7.44 5.75
C ASP A 50 19.48 8.65 6.66
N LYS A 51 18.55 8.87 7.60
CA LYS A 51 18.65 9.92 8.62
C LYS A 51 19.83 9.66 9.56
N GLU A 52 19.99 8.43 10.05
CA GLU A 52 21.14 8.06 10.88
C GLU A 52 22.47 8.20 10.15
N GLN A 53 22.51 7.77 8.89
CA GLN A 53 23.69 7.87 8.03
C GLN A 53 24.05 9.33 7.81
N ALA A 54 23.08 10.19 7.49
CA ALA A 54 23.32 11.62 7.32
C ALA A 54 23.89 12.23 8.61
N PHE A 55 23.34 11.89 9.78
CA PHE A 55 23.88 12.33 11.06
C PHE A 55 25.34 11.89 11.25
N LYS A 56 25.65 10.61 10.98
CA LYS A 56 27.02 10.06 11.08
C LYS A 56 27.99 10.73 10.09
N ASN A 57 27.52 11.08 8.89
CA ASN A 57 28.32 11.80 7.89
C ASN A 57 28.70 13.23 8.33
N TYR A 58 28.01 13.79 9.32
CA TYR A 58 28.37 15.08 9.91
C TYR A 58 29.39 14.99 11.05
N LEU A 59 29.79 13.78 11.46
CA LEU A 59 30.88 13.55 12.40
C LEU A 59 32.25 13.65 11.70
N PRO A 60 33.35 13.86 12.45
CA PRO A 60 34.69 13.84 11.86
C PRO A 60 34.96 12.56 11.09
N SER A 61 35.48 12.68 9.87
CA SER A 61 35.82 11.55 9.00
C SER A 61 37.33 11.38 8.93
N LEU A 62 37.79 10.14 9.05
CA LEU A 62 39.20 9.76 8.90
C LEU A 62 39.36 8.93 7.62
N SER A 63 40.26 9.35 6.74
CA SER A 63 40.54 8.66 5.48
C SER A 63 42.04 8.42 5.30
N LEU A 64 42.39 7.30 4.66
CA LEU A 64 43.75 7.00 4.23
C LEU A 64 43.78 6.96 2.71
N ASN A 65 44.57 7.85 2.11
CA ASN A 65 44.80 7.88 0.67
C ASN A 65 46.24 7.48 0.41
N SER A 66 46.48 6.47 -0.42
CA SER A 66 47.83 6.07 -0.83
C SER A 66 47.89 6.00 -2.34
N ALA A 67 48.95 6.51 -2.94
CA ALA A 67 49.16 6.37 -4.37
C ALA A 67 50.65 6.29 -4.72
N TYR A 68 50.91 5.61 -5.83
CA TYR A 68 52.19 5.63 -6.52
C TYR A 68 52.04 6.47 -7.79
N VAL A 69 52.89 7.48 -7.93
CA VAL A 69 52.91 8.37 -9.08
C VAL A 69 54.25 8.24 -9.75
N ALA A 70 54.26 7.81 -11.01
CA ALA A 70 55.44 7.80 -11.87
C ALA A 70 55.28 8.86 -12.97
N ASN A 71 56.23 9.77 -13.05
CA ASN A 71 56.26 10.88 -14.00
C ASN A 71 57.29 10.60 -15.08
N ASN A 72 56.85 10.44 -16.34
CA ASN A 72 57.69 10.00 -17.48
C ASN A 72 58.06 11.13 -18.47
N LYS A 73 58.06 12.41 -18.05
CA LYS A 73 58.37 13.57 -18.91
C LYS A 73 59.23 14.62 -18.18
N ASP A 74 59.77 15.56 -18.95
CA ASP A 74 60.58 16.70 -18.46
C ASP A 74 59.88 17.43 -17.31
N ARG A 75 60.48 17.31 -16.12
CA ARG A 75 60.11 18.05 -14.91
C ARG A 75 61.33 18.77 -14.37
N PHE A 76 61.09 19.74 -13.50
CA PHE A 76 62.17 20.43 -12.80
C PHE A 76 62.95 19.41 -11.95
N ILE A 77 64.28 19.56 -11.83
CA ILE A 77 65.19 18.61 -11.16
C ILE A 77 64.78 18.29 -9.69
N ILE A 78 64.01 19.19 -9.06
CA ILE A 78 63.54 19.06 -7.68
C ILE A 78 62.22 18.28 -7.54
N ASP A 79 61.59 17.90 -8.65
CA ASP A 79 60.37 17.08 -8.64
C ASP A 79 60.75 15.59 -8.65
N PRO A 80 60.09 14.75 -7.84
CA PRO A 80 60.34 13.32 -7.88
C PRO A 80 59.85 12.70 -9.21
N GLN A 81 60.70 11.88 -9.80
CA GLN A 81 60.36 11.03 -10.95
C GLN A 81 59.31 9.99 -10.54
N GLU A 82 59.49 9.39 -9.36
CA GLU A 82 58.52 8.46 -8.79
C GLU A 82 58.25 8.87 -7.34
N SER A 83 56.99 8.81 -6.92
CA SER A 83 56.58 9.11 -5.56
C SER A 83 55.56 8.08 -5.09
N LEU A 84 55.89 7.37 -4.03
CA LEU A 84 54.92 6.63 -3.25
C LEU A 84 54.51 7.52 -2.09
N PHE A 85 53.25 7.91 -1.99
CA PHE A 85 52.76 8.69 -0.86
C PHE A 85 51.57 8.03 -0.18
N ALA A 86 51.47 8.23 1.13
CA ALA A 86 50.33 7.88 1.95
C ALA A 86 49.91 9.12 2.76
N LYS A 87 48.61 9.39 2.83
CA LYS A 87 48.02 10.56 3.46
C LYS A 87 46.86 10.13 4.34
N VAL A 88 46.99 10.33 5.64
CA VAL A 88 45.89 10.23 6.60
C VAL A 88 45.24 11.61 6.71
N SER A 89 43.95 11.71 6.44
CA SER A 89 43.20 12.98 6.49
C SER A 89 42.04 12.87 7.48
N LEU A 90 42.05 13.71 8.50
CA LEU A 90 40.90 13.97 9.37
C LEU A 90 40.17 15.20 8.83
N ASN A 91 38.88 15.09 8.53
CA ASN A 91 38.05 16.20 8.04
C ASN A 91 36.83 16.38 8.92
N PHE A 92 36.55 17.63 9.32
CA PHE A 92 35.36 17.95 10.11
C PHE A 92 34.75 19.29 9.71
N LEU A 93 33.49 19.25 9.29
CA LEU A 93 32.70 20.44 9.00
C LEU A 93 32.15 21.02 10.31
N LEU A 94 32.59 22.23 10.67
CA LEU A 94 32.15 22.92 11.88
C LEU A 94 30.79 23.61 11.67
N PHE A 95 30.62 24.25 10.51
CA PHE A 95 29.44 25.05 10.21
C PHE A 95 29.26 25.17 8.70
N ASP A 96 28.01 25.17 8.24
CA ASP A 96 27.65 25.24 6.83
C ASP A 96 26.45 26.15 6.56
N GLY A 97 26.23 27.16 7.39
CA GLY A 97 25.12 28.08 7.23
C GLY A 97 23.77 27.56 7.74
N GLY A 98 23.77 26.43 8.45
CA GLY A 98 22.55 25.75 8.89
C GLY A 98 22.05 24.68 7.92
N ALA A 99 22.85 24.34 6.88
CA ALA A 99 22.46 23.32 5.90
C ALA A 99 22.39 21.94 6.55
N ARG A 100 23.29 21.63 7.49
CA ARG A 100 23.28 20.41 8.30
C ARG A 100 21.94 20.20 8.98
N GLU A 101 21.51 21.18 9.78
CA GLU A 101 20.29 21.07 10.58
C GLU A 101 19.04 21.02 9.70
N ALA A 102 19.01 21.78 8.61
CA ALA A 102 17.92 21.73 7.63
C ALA A 102 17.87 20.37 6.91
N SER A 103 19.01 19.79 6.53
CA SER A 103 19.11 18.47 5.91
C SER A 103 18.59 17.37 6.84
N LEU A 104 18.99 17.41 8.12
CA LEU A 104 18.51 16.45 9.13
C LEU A 104 17.00 16.55 9.37
N ARG A 105 16.45 17.77 9.47
CA ARG A 105 14.99 17.97 9.58
C ARG A 105 14.25 17.54 8.30
N ALA A 106 14.83 17.76 7.13
CA ALA A 106 14.26 17.26 5.87
C ALA A 106 14.22 15.72 5.85
N LEU A 107 15.27 15.05 6.33
CA LEU A 107 15.30 13.60 6.45
C LEU A 107 14.31 13.07 7.49
N GLU A 108 14.11 13.78 8.61
CA GLU A 108 13.05 13.47 9.58
C GLU A 108 11.65 13.58 8.96
N SER A 109 11.37 14.61 8.16
CA SER A 109 10.13 14.68 7.39
C SER A 109 10.00 13.54 6.37
N ARG A 110 11.09 13.12 5.72
CA ARG A 110 11.07 11.97 4.79
C ARG A 110 10.83 10.64 5.49
N GLU A 111 11.44 10.42 6.65
CA GLU A 111 11.19 9.27 7.53
C GLU A 111 9.70 9.20 7.89
N LYS A 112 9.14 10.32 8.35
CA LYS A 112 7.72 10.42 8.69
C LYS A 112 6.80 10.20 7.49
N LEU A 113 7.15 10.70 6.31
CA LEU A 113 6.41 10.44 5.07
C LEU A 113 6.41 8.95 4.72
N SER A 114 7.56 8.27 4.85
CA SER A 114 7.66 6.83 4.58
C SER A 114 6.88 6.00 5.60
N LEU A 115 6.87 6.42 6.88
CA LEU A 115 6.04 5.81 7.90
C LEU A 115 4.54 5.95 7.58
N LEU A 116 4.08 7.15 7.20
CA LEU A 116 2.68 7.38 6.84
C LEU A 116 2.28 6.58 5.60
N ASP A 117 3.15 6.47 4.59
CA ASP A 117 2.93 5.66 3.38
C ASP A 117 2.81 4.17 3.71
N LYS A 118 3.64 3.67 4.65
CA LYS A 118 3.54 2.30 5.18
C LYS A 118 2.20 2.05 5.87
N GLU A 119 1.77 2.93 6.77
CA GLU A 119 0.48 2.80 7.47
C GLU A 119 -0.71 2.94 6.51
N GLN A 120 -0.63 3.83 5.50
CA GLN A 120 -1.64 3.92 4.45
C GLN A 120 -1.75 2.63 3.64
N ASN A 121 -0.62 2.05 3.24
CA ASN A 121 -0.60 0.79 2.50
C ASN A 121 -1.17 -0.35 3.35
N LYS A 122 -0.88 -0.39 4.65
CA LYS A 122 -1.48 -1.36 5.59
C LYS A 122 -3.00 -1.26 5.60
N ASN A 123 -3.54 -0.04 5.67
CA ASN A 123 -5.00 0.17 5.65
C ASN A 123 -5.60 -0.15 4.28
N TYR A 124 -4.88 0.12 3.19
CA TYR A 124 -5.29 -0.23 1.83
C TYR A 124 -5.38 -1.76 1.63
N LEU A 125 -4.42 -2.52 2.17
CA LEU A 125 -4.44 -3.99 2.16
C LEU A 125 -5.61 -4.55 2.99
N ALA A 126 -5.96 -3.90 4.11
CA ALA A 126 -7.16 -4.24 4.87
C ALA A 126 -8.44 -3.98 4.06
N LEU A 127 -8.55 -2.83 3.38
CA LEU A 127 -9.69 -2.50 2.52
C LEU A 127 -9.87 -3.51 1.40
N ASN A 128 -8.79 -3.93 0.75
CA ASN A 128 -8.83 -4.96 -0.29
C ASN A 128 -9.29 -6.30 0.25
N ALA A 129 -8.79 -6.72 1.43
CA ALA A 129 -9.22 -7.95 2.08
C ALA A 129 -10.71 -7.92 2.41
N ILE A 130 -11.19 -6.83 3.01
CA ILE A 130 -12.61 -6.62 3.31
C ILE A 130 -13.47 -6.67 2.04
N THR A 131 -13.03 -6.01 0.98
CA THR A 131 -13.74 -5.98 -0.31
C THR A 131 -13.86 -7.37 -0.92
N LEU A 132 -12.76 -8.12 -0.97
CA LEU A 132 -12.76 -9.50 -1.47
C LEU A 132 -13.63 -10.42 -0.61
N TYR A 133 -13.57 -10.26 0.72
CA TYR A 133 -14.37 -11.03 1.66
C TYR A 133 -15.88 -10.87 1.42
N PHE A 134 -16.38 -9.63 1.41
CA PHE A 134 -17.81 -9.39 1.20
C PHE A 134 -18.28 -9.73 -0.22
N ASN A 135 -17.42 -9.51 -1.22
CA ASN A 135 -17.70 -9.98 -2.58
C ASN A 135 -17.84 -11.50 -2.67
N THR A 136 -16.99 -12.27 -1.96
CA THR A 136 -17.13 -13.73 -1.88
C THR A 136 -18.45 -14.12 -1.22
N LEU A 137 -18.76 -13.58 -0.04
CA LEU A 137 -20.00 -13.90 0.67
C LEU A 137 -21.25 -13.58 -0.17
N SER A 138 -21.25 -12.43 -0.85
CA SER A 138 -22.35 -12.03 -1.74
C SER A 138 -22.48 -12.98 -2.93
N LEU A 139 -21.36 -13.33 -3.58
CA LEU A 139 -21.38 -14.14 -4.78
C LEU A 139 -21.75 -15.60 -4.48
N GLU A 140 -21.33 -16.15 -3.34
CA GLU A 140 -21.74 -17.49 -2.88
C GLU A 140 -23.26 -17.57 -2.67
N LYS A 141 -23.88 -16.55 -2.08
CA LYS A 141 -25.34 -16.50 -1.94
C LYS A 141 -26.06 -16.37 -3.29
N ILE A 142 -25.52 -15.59 -4.22
CA ILE A 142 -26.05 -15.49 -5.59
C ILE A 142 -25.90 -16.83 -6.32
N LEU A 143 -24.78 -17.53 -6.16
CA LEU A 143 -24.57 -18.87 -6.74
C LEU A 143 -25.58 -19.88 -6.19
N LEU A 144 -25.83 -19.89 -4.88
CA LEU A 144 -26.88 -20.73 -4.28
C LEU A 144 -28.26 -20.43 -4.88
N ALA A 145 -28.59 -19.15 -5.08
CA ALA A 145 -29.83 -18.74 -5.74
C ALA A 145 -29.89 -19.21 -7.21
N ASN A 146 -28.80 -19.05 -7.96
CA ASN A 146 -28.72 -19.49 -9.35
C ASN A 146 -28.84 -21.02 -9.48
N GLN A 147 -28.24 -21.79 -8.57
CA GLN A 147 -28.39 -23.24 -8.52
C GLN A 147 -29.86 -23.64 -8.29
N GLN A 148 -30.57 -22.96 -7.40
CA GLN A 148 -32.01 -23.17 -7.19
C GLN A 148 -32.80 -22.84 -8.47
N LYS A 149 -32.53 -21.72 -9.14
CA LYS A 149 -33.16 -21.33 -10.41
C LYS A 149 -32.96 -22.40 -11.49
N VAL A 150 -31.74 -22.89 -11.64
CA VAL A 150 -31.39 -23.98 -12.57
C VAL A 150 -32.17 -25.26 -12.22
N SER A 151 -32.28 -25.60 -10.94
CA SER A 151 -33.06 -26.77 -10.50
C SER A 151 -34.54 -26.64 -10.85
N PHE A 152 -35.16 -25.48 -10.60
CA PHE A 152 -36.56 -25.22 -10.98
C PHE A 152 -36.79 -25.37 -12.48
N LEU A 153 -35.91 -24.77 -13.29
CA LEU A 153 -36.01 -24.84 -14.75
C LEU A 153 -35.78 -26.26 -15.28
N LYS A 154 -34.85 -27.01 -14.69
CA LYS A 154 -34.60 -28.41 -15.03
C LYS A 154 -35.84 -29.27 -14.78
N SER A 155 -36.44 -29.19 -13.59
CA SER A 155 -37.63 -29.96 -13.26
C SER A 155 -38.83 -29.61 -14.16
N THR A 156 -38.98 -28.32 -14.50
CA THR A 156 -40.03 -27.89 -15.44
C THR A 156 -39.75 -28.35 -16.87
N PHE A 157 -38.49 -28.28 -17.33
CA PHE A 157 -38.08 -28.80 -18.63
C PHE A 157 -38.35 -30.31 -18.76
N GLU A 158 -37.93 -31.11 -17.78
CA GLU A 158 -38.14 -32.57 -17.78
C GLU A 158 -39.63 -32.95 -17.77
N ARG A 159 -40.46 -32.19 -17.05
CA ARG A 159 -41.91 -32.38 -17.03
C ARG A 159 -42.53 -32.06 -18.40
N LEU A 160 -42.17 -30.92 -18.98
CA LEU A 160 -42.69 -30.50 -20.28
C LEU A 160 -42.24 -31.41 -21.42
N GLN A 161 -41.02 -31.95 -21.35
CA GLN A 161 -40.55 -32.94 -22.32
C GLN A 161 -41.48 -34.16 -22.34
N LYS A 162 -41.84 -34.71 -21.16
CA LYS A 162 -42.78 -35.83 -21.06
C LYS A 162 -44.17 -35.50 -21.58
N PHE A 163 -44.68 -34.29 -21.30
CA PHE A 163 -45.97 -33.85 -21.83
C PHE A 163 -45.93 -33.65 -23.34
N TYR A 164 -44.84 -33.12 -23.88
CA TYR A 164 -44.65 -32.97 -25.32
C TYR A 164 -44.60 -34.34 -26.02
N ASP A 165 -43.86 -35.29 -25.46
CA ASP A 165 -43.76 -36.66 -25.99
C ASP A 165 -45.12 -37.38 -25.98
N ALA A 166 -46.00 -37.03 -25.03
CA ALA A 166 -47.39 -37.51 -24.95
C ALA A 166 -48.39 -36.69 -25.78
N GLY A 167 -47.95 -35.65 -26.50
CA GLY A 167 -48.80 -34.75 -27.30
C GLY A 167 -49.64 -33.76 -26.47
N LEU A 168 -49.31 -33.55 -25.20
CA LEU A 168 -50.04 -32.73 -24.22
C LEU A 168 -49.43 -31.34 -23.98
N SER A 169 -48.26 -31.04 -24.54
CA SER A 169 -47.59 -29.73 -24.40
C SER A 169 -47.26 -29.12 -25.77
N PRO A 170 -47.39 -27.80 -25.93
CA PRO A 170 -46.90 -27.08 -27.11
C PRO A 170 -45.37 -27.14 -27.25
N LYS A 171 -44.89 -27.10 -28.50
CA LYS A 171 -43.44 -27.09 -28.81
C LYS A 171 -42.75 -25.78 -28.40
N ASP A 172 -43.43 -24.64 -28.57
CA ASP A 172 -42.89 -23.32 -28.26
C ASP A 172 -42.61 -23.17 -26.77
N GLU A 173 -43.50 -23.66 -25.91
CA GLU A 173 -43.31 -23.71 -24.46
C GLU A 173 -42.08 -24.55 -24.08
N LEU A 174 -41.96 -25.77 -24.65
CA LEU A 174 -40.81 -26.65 -24.41
C LEU A 174 -39.49 -25.98 -24.80
N GLU A 175 -39.40 -25.41 -26.01
CA GLU A 175 -38.18 -24.76 -26.49
C GLU A 175 -37.85 -23.49 -25.68
N SER A 176 -38.86 -22.74 -25.23
CA SER A 176 -38.65 -21.54 -24.40
C SER A 176 -38.09 -21.88 -23.02
N ILE A 177 -38.63 -22.90 -22.36
CA ILE A 177 -38.13 -23.38 -21.07
C ILE A 177 -36.72 -23.98 -21.22
N LYS A 178 -36.48 -24.76 -22.29
CA LYS A 178 -35.16 -25.30 -22.62
C LYS A 178 -34.14 -24.18 -22.81
N ALA A 179 -34.49 -23.12 -23.55
CA ALA A 179 -33.61 -21.97 -23.73
C ALA A 179 -33.31 -21.28 -22.39
N LYS A 180 -34.32 -21.02 -21.54
CA LYS A 180 -34.12 -20.41 -20.22
C LYS A 180 -33.29 -21.27 -19.28
N TYR A 181 -33.45 -22.59 -19.32
CA TYR A 181 -32.62 -23.53 -18.57
C TYR A 181 -31.15 -23.42 -18.97
N HIS A 182 -30.85 -23.49 -20.27
CA HIS A 182 -29.47 -23.38 -20.76
C HIS A 182 -28.86 -21.99 -20.53
N LEU A 183 -29.64 -20.91 -20.63
CA LEU A 183 -29.19 -19.56 -20.27
C LEU A 183 -28.85 -19.46 -18.77
N SER A 184 -29.65 -20.08 -17.90
CA SER A 184 -29.39 -20.09 -16.45
C SER A 184 -28.16 -20.93 -16.09
N LEU A 185 -27.90 -22.03 -16.83
CA LEU A 185 -26.64 -22.78 -16.71
C LEU A 185 -25.43 -21.92 -17.10
N LEU A 186 -25.53 -21.17 -18.20
CA LEU A 186 -24.47 -20.25 -18.61
C LEU A 186 -24.21 -19.17 -17.55
N GLU A 187 -25.27 -18.58 -17.01
CA GLU A 187 -25.20 -17.59 -15.93
C GLU A 187 -24.53 -18.17 -14.66
N LEU A 188 -24.87 -19.40 -14.29
CA LEU A 188 -24.24 -20.13 -13.20
C LEU A 188 -22.73 -20.29 -13.44
N SER A 189 -22.32 -20.81 -14.60
CA SER A 189 -20.90 -20.97 -14.95
C SER A 189 -20.13 -19.65 -15.00
N GLN A 190 -20.77 -18.55 -15.44
CA GLN A 190 -20.16 -17.22 -15.41
C GLN A 190 -19.94 -16.72 -13.98
N ASN A 191 -20.88 -16.97 -13.07
CA ASN A 191 -20.73 -16.60 -11.66
C ASN A 191 -19.71 -17.50 -10.94
N GLU A 192 -19.59 -18.78 -11.31
CA GLU A 192 -18.52 -19.67 -10.83
C GLU A 192 -17.15 -19.17 -11.27
N LEU A 193 -17.01 -18.71 -12.52
CA LEU A 193 -15.77 -18.10 -13.01
C LEU A 193 -15.42 -16.81 -12.26
N LYS A 194 -16.42 -15.97 -11.93
CA LYS A 194 -16.20 -14.78 -11.09
C LYS A 194 -15.70 -15.16 -9.69
N LEU A 195 -16.27 -16.21 -9.09
CA LEU A 195 -15.83 -16.70 -7.78
C LEU A 195 -14.39 -17.22 -7.84
N ALA A 196 -14.05 -17.99 -8.88
CA ALA A 196 -12.68 -18.45 -9.11
C ALA A 196 -11.70 -17.27 -9.27
N ASN A 197 -12.12 -16.18 -9.93
CA ASN A 197 -11.31 -14.98 -10.03
C ASN A 197 -11.11 -14.30 -8.66
N ILE A 198 -12.16 -14.18 -7.83
CA ILE A 198 -12.04 -13.63 -6.47
C ILE A 198 -11.11 -14.52 -5.62
N GLN A 199 -11.25 -15.84 -5.69
CA GLN A 199 -10.36 -16.78 -4.98
C GLN A 199 -8.90 -16.63 -5.40
N LYS A 200 -8.65 -16.42 -6.71
CA LYS A 200 -7.30 -16.10 -7.22
C LYS A 200 -6.76 -14.81 -6.60
N GLU A 201 -7.55 -13.74 -6.50
CA GLU A 201 -7.13 -12.49 -5.85
C GLU A 201 -6.91 -12.66 -4.34
N ILE A 202 -7.75 -13.43 -3.65
CA ILE A 202 -7.58 -13.77 -2.23
C ILE A 202 -6.24 -14.49 -2.02
N LYS A 203 -5.91 -15.46 -2.88
CA LYS A 203 -4.65 -16.19 -2.82
C LYS A 203 -3.44 -15.28 -3.04
N ILE A 204 -3.52 -14.36 -4.00
CA ILE A 204 -2.47 -13.36 -4.24
C ILE A 204 -2.30 -12.45 -3.01
N LEU A 205 -3.41 -12.05 -2.39
CA LEU A 205 -3.38 -11.10 -1.28
C LEU A 205 -2.90 -11.72 0.04
N SER A 206 -3.27 -12.98 0.31
CA SER A 206 -3.00 -13.69 1.57
C SER A 206 -1.81 -14.65 1.53
N ASP A 207 -1.24 -14.92 0.36
CA ASP A 207 -0.23 -15.97 0.11
C ASP A 207 -0.64 -17.37 0.61
N THR A 208 -1.94 -17.62 0.75
CA THR A 208 -2.47 -18.90 1.24
C THR A 208 -3.72 -19.31 0.46
N ASP A 209 -4.13 -20.58 0.60
CA ASP A 209 -5.43 -21.06 0.08
C ASP A 209 -6.56 -20.71 1.06
N PHE A 210 -6.69 -19.42 1.36
CA PHE A 210 -7.63 -18.90 2.34
C PHE A 210 -9.08 -19.04 1.84
N LYS A 211 -9.96 -19.58 2.69
CA LYS A 211 -11.39 -19.73 2.39
C LYS A 211 -12.21 -18.86 3.33
N VAL A 212 -12.97 -17.94 2.75
CA VAL A 212 -13.87 -17.03 3.46
C VAL A 212 -14.97 -17.81 4.17
N GLN A 213 -15.20 -17.54 5.46
CA GLN A 213 -16.22 -18.19 6.28
C GLN A 213 -16.76 -17.25 7.36
N GLY A 214 -18.04 -17.45 7.70
CA GLY A 214 -18.73 -16.72 8.77
C GLY A 214 -19.34 -15.39 8.30
N ASN A 215 -20.11 -14.78 9.19
CA ASN A 215 -20.72 -13.47 8.95
C ASN A 215 -19.91 -12.43 9.70
N ALA A 216 -19.44 -11.41 8.97
CA ALA A 216 -18.83 -10.23 9.56
C ALA A 216 -19.65 -9.01 9.16
N PHE A 217 -19.54 -7.92 9.91
CA PHE A 217 -20.05 -6.62 9.50
C PHE A 217 -19.13 -5.52 10.02
N LEU A 218 -19.15 -4.36 9.37
CA LEU A 218 -18.50 -3.18 9.90
C LEU A 218 -19.47 -2.39 10.77
N GLU A 219 -18.94 -1.82 11.85
CA GLU A 219 -19.63 -0.79 12.63
C GLU A 219 -20.15 0.33 11.69
N ASN A 220 -21.29 0.92 12.04
CA ASN A 220 -21.77 2.09 11.30
C ASN A 220 -20.91 3.31 11.66
N PRO A 221 -20.44 4.09 10.67
CA PRO A 221 -19.69 5.30 10.94
C PRO A 221 -20.43 6.28 11.86
N GLN A 222 -19.74 6.77 12.89
CA GLN A 222 -20.22 7.83 13.79
C GLN A 222 -19.28 9.02 13.63
N GLN A 223 -19.73 10.15 13.07
CA GLN A 223 -18.96 11.39 12.80
C GLN A 223 -17.55 11.44 13.44
N GLU A 224 -16.61 10.72 12.84
CA GLU A 224 -15.26 10.61 13.40
C GLU A 224 -14.41 11.78 12.94
N LYS A 225 -13.45 12.18 13.77
CA LYS A 225 -12.44 13.15 13.34
C LYS A 225 -11.53 12.49 12.31
N SER A 226 -11.63 12.93 11.05
CA SER A 226 -10.78 12.42 9.97
C SER A 226 -9.29 12.56 10.30
N GLN A 227 -8.59 11.43 10.22
CA GLN A 227 -7.15 11.24 10.30
C GLN A 227 -6.60 10.70 8.97
N ASN A 228 -7.17 11.11 7.84
CA ASN A 228 -6.79 10.63 6.52
C ASN A 228 -5.27 10.70 6.25
N TYR A 229 -4.68 9.57 5.87
CA TYR A 229 -3.24 9.46 5.61
C TYR A 229 -2.77 10.32 4.43
N GLU A 230 -3.53 10.44 3.34
CA GLU A 230 -3.17 11.32 2.20
C GLU A 230 -3.06 12.79 2.65
N VAL A 231 -3.98 13.23 3.51
CA VAL A 231 -3.96 14.59 4.08
C VAL A 231 -2.75 14.77 5.00
N MET A 232 -2.41 13.78 5.83
CA MET A 232 -1.22 13.83 6.69
C MET A 232 0.07 13.88 5.88
N ILE A 233 0.17 13.05 4.83
CA ILE A 233 1.29 13.04 3.89
C ILE A 233 1.43 14.40 3.21
N ALA A 234 0.34 14.96 2.68
CA ALA A 234 0.37 16.25 2.02
C ALA A 234 0.78 17.39 2.98
N LYS A 235 0.40 17.31 4.26
CA LYS A 235 0.85 18.26 5.29
C LYS A 235 2.34 18.12 5.60
N GLU A 236 2.84 16.89 5.72
CA GLU A 236 4.26 16.65 6.01
C GLU A 236 5.16 17.06 4.82
N GLN A 237 4.66 16.94 3.58
CA GLN A 237 5.33 17.48 2.39
C GLN A 237 5.54 19.00 2.46
N ILE A 238 4.67 19.75 3.16
CA ILE A 238 4.90 21.18 3.41
C ILE A 238 6.12 21.39 4.30
N ASN A 239 6.28 20.59 5.36
CA ASN A 239 7.44 20.66 6.25
C ASN A 239 8.73 20.33 5.49
N LEU A 240 8.72 19.26 4.69
CA LEU A 240 9.84 18.91 3.83
C LEU A 240 10.21 20.06 2.88
N ALA A 241 9.23 20.67 2.21
CA ALA A 241 9.47 21.79 1.30
C ALA A 241 10.01 23.03 2.03
N ARG A 242 9.60 23.28 3.28
CA ARG A 242 10.15 24.37 4.10
C ARG A 242 11.61 24.14 4.44
N GLU A 243 12.00 22.90 4.72
CA GLU A 243 13.41 22.60 4.97
C GLU A 243 14.27 22.70 3.70
N SER A 244 13.71 22.41 2.51
CA SER A 244 14.38 22.74 1.24
C SER A 244 14.66 24.24 1.08
N VAL A 245 13.75 25.12 1.52
CA VAL A 245 14.00 26.57 1.55
C VAL A 245 15.14 26.92 2.52
N ASN A 246 15.22 26.26 3.68
CA ASN A 246 16.29 26.49 4.65
C ASN A 246 17.65 26.02 4.10
N LEU A 247 17.69 24.89 3.39
CA LEU A 247 18.88 24.40 2.67
C LEU A 247 19.35 25.42 1.63
N ALA A 248 18.44 25.93 0.78
CA ALA A 248 18.79 26.95 -0.21
C ALA A 248 19.30 28.26 0.43
N LYS A 249 18.74 28.65 1.59
CA LYS A 249 19.21 29.83 2.34
C LYS A 249 20.58 29.63 2.98
N ALA A 250 20.94 28.41 3.36
CA ALA A 250 22.23 28.14 3.98
C ALA A 250 23.41 28.48 3.06
N GLU A 251 23.22 28.42 1.73
CA GLU A 251 24.24 28.80 0.74
C GLU A 251 24.64 30.28 0.76
N TYR A 252 23.91 31.13 1.49
CA TYR A 252 24.29 32.53 1.70
C TYR A 252 25.42 32.71 2.72
N PHE A 253 25.62 31.72 3.59
CA PHE A 253 26.55 31.78 4.70
C PHE A 253 27.86 31.05 4.38
N PRO A 254 28.98 31.43 5.03
CA PRO A 254 30.24 30.73 4.88
C PRO A 254 30.18 29.32 5.51
N LYS A 255 30.99 28.43 4.97
CA LYS A 255 31.29 27.12 5.55
C LYS A 255 32.62 27.19 6.29
N PHE A 256 32.68 26.64 7.49
CA PHE A 256 33.89 26.50 8.28
C PHE A 256 34.21 25.03 8.49
N TYR A 257 35.46 24.66 8.27
CA TYR A 257 35.92 23.28 8.45
C TYR A 257 37.32 23.23 9.06
N ILE A 258 37.60 22.12 9.72
CA ILE A 258 38.92 21.74 10.19
C ILE A 258 39.37 20.54 9.37
N GLN A 259 40.62 20.57 8.93
CA GLN A 259 41.25 19.44 8.28
C GLN A 259 42.65 19.25 8.85
N ASP A 260 43.03 18.01 9.16
CA ASP A 260 44.39 17.65 9.52
C ASP A 260 44.89 16.57 8.58
N ASN A 261 46.03 16.81 7.96
CA ASN A 261 46.61 15.98 6.91
C ASN A 261 48.00 15.52 7.32
N PHE A 262 48.10 14.26 7.70
CA PHE A 262 49.38 13.63 7.99
C PHE A 262 49.87 12.85 6.77
N ASN A 263 50.95 13.31 6.16
CA ASN A 263 51.49 12.80 4.91
C ASN A 263 52.80 12.05 5.16
N PHE A 264 52.99 10.98 4.41
CA PHE A 264 54.21 10.22 4.26
C PHE A 264 54.52 10.11 2.78
N TYR A 265 55.79 10.24 2.40
CA TYR A 265 56.20 10.09 1.02
C TYR A 265 57.58 9.49 0.90
N LYS A 266 57.73 8.60 -0.07
CA LYS A 266 59.00 8.05 -0.54
C LYS A 266 59.19 8.49 -1.97
N ASN A 267 60.13 9.41 -2.15
CA ASN A 267 60.40 10.07 -3.42
C ASN A 267 61.69 9.52 -4.05
N ASN A 268 61.66 9.28 -5.35
CA ASN A 268 62.79 8.90 -6.17
C ASN A 268 63.06 10.03 -7.19
N TYR A 269 64.26 10.59 -7.18
CA TYR A 269 64.63 11.78 -7.96
C TYR A 269 65.63 11.44 -9.08
N ASN A 270 65.57 12.20 -10.18
CA ASN A 270 66.49 12.08 -11.32
C ASN A 270 66.91 13.48 -11.82
N PRO A 271 68.23 13.81 -11.93
CA PRO A 271 69.40 12.97 -11.68
C PRO A 271 69.58 12.55 -10.21
N LYS A 272 70.08 11.32 -10.01
CA LYS A 272 70.42 10.81 -8.67
C LYS A 272 71.52 11.67 -8.04
N VAL A 273 71.45 11.82 -6.71
CA VAL A 273 72.48 12.55 -5.95
C VAL A 273 73.85 11.88 -6.14
N PRO A 274 74.93 12.63 -6.45
CA PRO A 274 76.27 12.07 -6.61
C PRO A 274 76.75 11.28 -5.38
N ALA A 275 77.49 10.19 -5.60
CA ALA A 275 77.94 9.22 -4.59
C ALA A 275 78.50 9.81 -3.26
N PRO A 276 79.35 10.87 -3.25
CA PRO A 276 79.85 11.41 -1.98
C PRO A 276 78.78 12.09 -1.11
N PHE A 277 77.61 12.40 -1.67
CA PHE A 277 76.50 13.06 -0.97
C PHE A 277 75.25 12.17 -0.83
N ALA A 278 75.26 10.95 -1.38
CA ALA A 278 74.10 10.06 -1.39
C ALA A 278 73.60 9.71 0.03
N ASN A 279 74.49 9.31 0.94
CA ASN A 279 74.14 8.97 2.32
C ASN A 279 73.56 10.17 3.10
N LEU A 280 74.09 11.37 2.86
CA LEU A 280 73.60 12.59 3.50
C LEU A 280 72.23 12.97 2.95
N ALA A 281 72.02 12.81 1.64
CA ALA A 281 70.74 13.05 0.99
C ALA A 281 69.67 12.03 1.42
N ASP A 282 70.00 10.75 1.52
CA ASP A 282 69.06 9.71 1.97
C ASP A 282 68.62 9.96 3.42
N GLN A 283 69.56 10.27 4.34
CA GLN A 283 69.22 10.64 5.72
C GLN A 283 68.36 11.91 5.80
N PHE A 284 68.63 12.90 4.95
CA PHE A 284 67.86 14.13 4.89
C PHE A 284 66.45 13.86 4.33
N LEU A 285 66.32 13.17 3.19
CA LEU A 285 65.05 12.85 2.55
C LEU A 285 64.18 11.93 3.40
N GLU A 286 64.77 10.98 4.13
CA GLU A 286 64.08 10.13 5.10
C GLU A 286 63.57 10.94 6.29
N LYS A 287 64.38 11.85 6.83
CA LYS A 287 63.99 12.75 7.94
C LYS A 287 62.82 13.68 7.57
N TYR A 288 62.72 14.08 6.31
CA TYR A 288 61.64 14.94 5.82
C TYR A 288 60.52 14.17 5.12
N SER A 289 60.55 12.84 5.06
CA SER A 289 59.55 11.98 4.41
C SER A 289 58.14 12.04 5.02
N GLN A 290 57.95 12.85 6.06
CA GLN A 290 56.69 12.98 6.80
C GLN A 290 56.36 14.46 6.99
N GLY A 291 55.07 14.79 7.01
CA GLY A 291 54.63 16.14 7.29
C GLY A 291 53.19 16.19 7.77
N ASN A 292 52.93 17.01 8.79
CA ASN A 292 51.57 17.32 9.23
C ASN A 292 51.14 18.68 8.70
N GLN A 293 49.90 18.78 8.23
CA GLN A 293 49.28 20.04 7.83
C GLN A 293 47.90 20.17 8.46
N PHE A 294 47.80 21.06 9.44
CA PHE A 294 46.55 21.46 10.05
C PHE A 294 45.97 22.69 9.33
N ILE A 295 44.70 22.62 8.94
CA ILE A 295 44.00 23.62 8.15
C ILE A 295 42.72 24.02 8.90
N LEU A 296 42.57 25.32 9.12
CA LEU A 296 41.30 25.95 9.43
C LEU A 296 40.80 26.63 8.15
N GLY A 297 39.75 26.08 7.57
CA GLY A 297 39.23 26.52 6.28
C GLY A 297 37.94 27.31 6.42
N MET A 298 37.82 28.36 5.61
CA MET A 298 36.57 29.07 5.35
C MET A 298 36.31 29.05 3.84
N GLU A 299 35.13 28.58 3.45
CA GLU A 299 34.66 28.65 2.07
C GLU A 299 33.41 29.52 2.01
N TRP A 300 33.42 30.57 1.19
CA TRP A 300 32.26 31.45 1.03
C TRP A 300 32.07 31.88 -0.41
N LYS A 301 30.90 31.55 -0.97
CA LYS A 301 30.46 32.07 -2.26
C LYS A 301 29.99 33.52 -2.04
N ILE A 302 30.86 34.49 -2.29
CA ILE A 302 30.53 35.91 -2.05
C ILE A 302 29.62 36.46 -3.15
N PHE A 303 29.81 36.03 -4.40
CA PHE A 303 29.09 36.53 -5.56
C PHE A 303 28.77 35.42 -6.57
N ASP A 304 27.57 35.46 -7.13
CA ASP A 304 27.03 34.42 -8.02
C ASP A 304 25.94 34.96 -8.97
N PHE A 305 25.97 36.25 -9.31
CA PHE A 305 24.99 36.90 -10.19
C PHE A 305 23.52 36.58 -9.84
N ASN A 306 23.19 36.57 -8.54
CA ASN A 306 21.84 36.33 -8.01
C ASN A 306 21.30 34.90 -8.18
N ALA A 307 22.15 33.92 -8.51
CA ALA A 307 21.75 32.52 -8.67
C ALA A 307 21.11 31.94 -7.40
N ARG A 308 21.72 32.12 -6.22
CA ARG A 308 21.14 31.69 -4.92
C ARG A 308 19.78 32.32 -4.61
N ALA A 309 19.54 33.56 -5.03
CA ALA A 309 18.25 34.19 -4.81
C ALA A 309 17.15 33.53 -5.63
N LYS A 310 17.47 33.15 -6.87
CA LYS A 310 16.57 32.40 -7.74
C LYS A 310 16.34 30.97 -7.23
N GLU A 311 17.34 30.35 -6.63
CA GLU A 311 17.18 29.07 -5.96
C GLU A 311 16.23 29.15 -4.75
N VAL A 312 16.40 30.15 -3.88
CA VAL A 312 15.48 30.38 -2.76
C VAL A 312 14.07 30.72 -3.23
N GLU A 313 13.93 31.52 -4.29
CA GLU A 313 12.64 31.84 -4.91
C GLU A 313 11.95 30.57 -5.44
N LYS A 314 12.69 29.69 -6.12
CA LYS A 314 12.22 28.39 -6.59
C LYS A 314 11.73 27.50 -5.44
N GLU A 315 12.51 27.35 -4.37
CA GLU A 315 12.10 26.53 -3.22
C GLU A 315 10.90 27.13 -2.47
N ARG A 316 10.75 28.46 -2.44
CA ARG A 316 9.53 29.10 -1.91
C ARG A 316 8.29 28.78 -2.75
N LEU A 317 8.43 28.67 -4.07
CA LEU A 317 7.35 28.22 -4.94
C LEU A 317 7.00 26.74 -4.66
N ASN A 318 7.98 25.87 -4.40
CA ASN A 318 7.73 24.49 -3.98
C ASN A 318 6.90 24.41 -2.69
N VAL A 319 7.16 25.30 -1.72
CA VAL A 319 6.31 25.42 -0.52
C VAL A 319 4.88 25.82 -0.88
N GLN A 320 4.67 26.76 -1.80
CA GLN A 320 3.34 27.16 -2.24
C GLN A 320 2.59 26.01 -2.94
N ILE A 321 3.30 25.25 -3.79
CA ILE A 321 2.77 24.04 -4.44
C ILE A 321 2.36 23.00 -3.40
N ALA A 322 3.22 22.71 -2.42
CA ALA A 322 2.90 21.79 -1.33
C ALA A 322 1.67 22.24 -0.51
N ASN A 323 1.55 23.53 -0.22
CA ASN A 323 0.36 24.08 0.45
C ASN A 323 -0.91 23.93 -0.41
N ALA A 324 -0.82 24.16 -1.72
CA ALA A 324 -1.95 23.99 -2.63
C ALA A 324 -2.40 22.52 -2.69
N ASN A 325 -1.44 21.59 -2.75
CA ASN A 325 -1.70 20.14 -2.73
C ASN A 325 -2.36 19.70 -1.42
N ALA A 326 -1.89 20.18 -0.27
CA ALA A 326 -2.51 19.88 1.02
C ALA A 326 -3.95 20.39 1.11
N ARG A 327 -4.21 21.64 0.69
CA ARG A 327 -5.58 22.20 0.64
C ARG A 327 -6.49 21.42 -0.32
N PHE A 328 -5.96 20.97 -1.44
CA PHE A 328 -6.69 20.14 -2.38
C PHE A 328 -7.03 18.78 -1.78
N SER A 329 -6.05 18.09 -1.17
CA SER A 329 -6.24 16.80 -0.50
C SER A 329 -7.25 16.90 0.66
N GLU A 330 -7.18 17.94 1.48
CA GLU A 330 -8.18 18.19 2.54
C GLU A 330 -9.59 18.38 1.99
N ARG A 331 -9.74 19.19 0.94
CA ARG A 331 -11.04 19.41 0.30
C ARG A 331 -11.57 18.13 -0.33
N LYS A 332 -10.73 17.38 -1.06
CA LYS A 332 -11.08 16.09 -1.66
C LYS A 332 -11.56 15.12 -0.59
N ASN A 333 -10.80 14.94 0.48
CA ASN A 333 -11.17 14.04 1.58
C ASN A 333 -12.50 14.43 2.22
N LYS A 334 -12.72 15.73 2.46
CA LYS A 334 -13.98 16.23 3.03
C LYS A 334 -15.17 15.92 2.12
N GLU A 335 -15.06 16.20 0.82
CA GLU A 335 -16.15 15.93 -0.12
C GLU A 335 -16.39 14.42 -0.30
N GLU A 336 -15.34 13.61 -0.27
CA GLU A 336 -15.44 12.14 -0.32
C GLU A 336 -16.19 11.58 0.89
N LEU A 337 -15.83 12.01 2.11
CA LEU A 337 -16.53 11.58 3.32
C LEU A 337 -18.00 12.02 3.34
N ASN A 338 -18.30 13.22 2.83
CA ASN A 338 -19.68 13.71 2.67
C ASN A 338 -20.47 12.86 1.66
N TYR A 339 -19.83 12.45 0.57
CA TYR A 339 -20.43 11.58 -0.44
C TYR A 339 -20.70 10.19 0.14
N LEU A 340 -19.73 9.59 0.81
CA LEU A 340 -19.86 8.27 1.43
C LEU A 340 -20.95 8.24 2.51
N ASP A 341 -21.08 9.29 3.34
CA ASP A 341 -22.18 9.41 4.31
C ASP A 341 -23.56 9.43 3.64
N LYS A 342 -23.70 10.17 2.53
CA LYS A 342 -24.94 10.19 1.74
C LYS A 342 -25.21 8.84 1.06
N SER A 343 -24.17 8.21 0.52
CA SER A 343 -24.23 6.90 -0.13
C SER A 343 -24.70 5.82 0.86
N LEU A 344 -24.16 5.80 2.08
CA LEU A 344 -24.58 4.88 3.14
C LEU A 344 -26.08 5.04 3.47
N LYS A 345 -26.58 6.28 3.56
CA LYS A 345 -28.01 6.54 3.81
C LYS A 345 -28.89 6.01 2.67
N VAL A 346 -28.48 6.24 1.42
CA VAL A 346 -29.21 5.74 0.24
C VAL A 346 -29.19 4.20 0.20
N LEU A 347 -28.04 3.58 0.45
CA LEU A 347 -27.90 2.12 0.47
C LEU A 347 -28.75 1.49 1.58
N GLN A 348 -28.87 2.13 2.73
CA GLN A 348 -29.73 1.66 3.82
C GLN A 348 -31.21 1.63 3.37
N GLU A 349 -31.71 2.71 2.76
CA GLU A 349 -33.08 2.75 2.20
C GLU A 349 -33.26 1.75 1.05
N GLN A 350 -32.25 1.59 0.20
CA GLN A 350 -32.26 0.63 -0.90
C GLN A 350 -32.36 -0.81 -0.40
N ILE A 351 -31.61 -1.18 0.64
CA ILE A 351 -31.72 -2.51 1.27
C ILE A 351 -33.12 -2.74 1.82
N LEU A 352 -33.74 -1.74 2.47
CA LEU A 352 -35.11 -1.84 2.96
C LEU A 352 -36.10 -2.08 1.82
N ALA A 353 -36.01 -1.29 0.73
CA ALA A 353 -36.86 -1.42 -0.44
C ALA A 353 -36.68 -2.77 -1.16
N LEU A 354 -35.44 -3.23 -1.34
CA LEU A 354 -35.13 -4.52 -1.97
C LEU A 354 -35.61 -5.71 -1.12
N ASN A 355 -35.55 -5.60 0.20
CA ASN A 355 -36.09 -6.63 1.09
C ASN A 355 -37.63 -6.76 0.92
N LEU A 356 -38.34 -5.64 0.85
CA LEU A 356 -39.78 -5.64 0.55
C LEU A 356 -40.07 -6.19 -0.85
N SER A 357 -39.27 -5.81 -1.85
CA SER A 357 -39.37 -6.30 -3.23
C SER A 357 -39.19 -7.82 -3.30
N LEU A 358 -38.18 -8.37 -2.61
CA LEU A 358 -37.94 -9.80 -2.52
C LEU A 358 -39.11 -10.54 -1.87
N ASN A 359 -39.67 -10.00 -0.78
CA ASN A 359 -40.83 -10.59 -0.12
C ASN A 359 -42.05 -10.63 -1.07
N ALA A 360 -42.32 -9.54 -1.79
CA ALA A 360 -43.40 -9.49 -2.77
C ALA A 360 -43.16 -10.46 -3.94
N ALA A 361 -41.93 -10.52 -4.47
CA ALA A 361 -41.56 -11.42 -5.56
C ALA A 361 -41.66 -12.90 -5.16
N ASN A 362 -41.32 -13.24 -3.92
CA ASN A 362 -41.48 -14.59 -3.38
C ASN A 362 -42.96 -15.01 -3.33
N LEU A 363 -43.83 -14.17 -2.77
CA LEU A 363 -45.27 -14.46 -2.69
C LEU A 363 -45.92 -14.54 -4.09
N ALA A 364 -45.55 -13.63 -4.99
CA ALA A 364 -46.02 -13.63 -6.36
C ALA A 364 -45.61 -14.92 -7.08
N PHE A 365 -44.33 -15.30 -6.99
CA PHE A 365 -43.84 -16.54 -7.60
C PHE A 365 -44.51 -17.78 -7.02
N GLU A 366 -44.72 -17.86 -5.70
CA GLU A 366 -45.42 -19.00 -5.08
C GLU A 366 -46.85 -19.15 -5.62
N SER A 367 -47.58 -18.04 -5.77
CA SER A 367 -48.92 -18.04 -6.35
C SER A 367 -48.89 -18.44 -7.83
N VAL A 368 -47.96 -17.90 -8.62
CA VAL A 368 -47.84 -18.18 -10.06
C VAL A 368 -47.41 -19.63 -10.31
N ASP A 369 -46.48 -20.17 -9.51
CA ASP A 369 -46.03 -21.57 -9.60
C ASP A 369 -47.19 -22.54 -9.35
N LYS A 370 -47.99 -22.31 -8.30
CA LYS A 370 -49.20 -23.12 -8.02
C LYS A 370 -50.21 -23.07 -9.17
N LYS A 371 -50.47 -21.87 -9.71
CA LYS A 371 -51.38 -21.71 -10.86
C LYS A 371 -50.83 -22.36 -12.12
N TYR A 372 -49.53 -22.29 -12.36
CA TYR A 372 -48.88 -22.86 -13.54
C TYR A 372 -48.95 -24.39 -13.51
N GLN A 373 -48.68 -24.99 -12.35
CA GLN A 373 -48.84 -26.43 -12.13
C GLN A 373 -50.29 -26.90 -12.32
N ALA A 374 -51.27 -26.04 -12.02
CA ALA A 374 -52.68 -26.31 -12.26
C ALA A 374 -53.16 -25.99 -13.70
N GLY A 375 -52.27 -25.51 -14.59
CA GLY A 375 -52.63 -25.12 -15.96
C GLY A 375 -53.44 -23.83 -16.06
N LEU A 376 -53.44 -22.98 -15.03
CA LEU A 376 -54.25 -21.77 -14.93
C LEU A 376 -53.52 -20.48 -15.38
N VAL A 377 -52.22 -20.55 -15.66
CA VAL A 377 -51.40 -19.43 -16.16
C VAL A 377 -50.44 -19.90 -17.25
N SER A 378 -49.98 -18.97 -18.08
CA SER A 378 -49.05 -19.28 -19.17
C SER A 378 -47.60 -19.50 -18.69
N TYR A 379 -46.80 -20.20 -19.49
CA TYR A 379 -45.36 -20.36 -19.23
C TYR A 379 -44.59 -19.03 -19.23
N VAL A 380 -45.08 -18.04 -19.98
CA VAL A 380 -44.47 -16.70 -20.04
C VAL A 380 -44.59 -16.01 -18.69
N GLU A 381 -45.78 -16.05 -18.09
CA GLU A 381 -46.03 -15.48 -16.75
C GLU A 381 -45.24 -16.21 -15.67
N TYR A 382 -45.17 -17.54 -15.74
CA TYR A 382 -44.34 -18.36 -14.86
C TYR A 382 -42.84 -17.99 -14.94
N LEU A 383 -42.29 -17.93 -16.15
CA LEU A 383 -40.90 -17.55 -16.38
C LEU A 383 -40.60 -16.12 -15.92
N GLN A 384 -41.53 -15.19 -16.14
CA GLN A 384 -41.39 -13.81 -15.68
C GLN A 384 -41.37 -13.73 -14.16
N ALA A 385 -42.29 -14.41 -13.46
CA ALA A 385 -42.32 -14.43 -12.01
C ALA A 385 -41.06 -15.08 -11.41
N LEU A 386 -40.56 -16.16 -12.02
CA LEU A 386 -39.30 -16.82 -11.65
C LEU A 386 -38.12 -15.84 -11.76
N GLU A 387 -38.02 -15.13 -12.87
CA GLU A 387 -36.95 -14.16 -13.12
C GLU A 387 -36.98 -13.02 -12.11
N VAL A 388 -38.16 -12.45 -11.85
CA VAL A 388 -38.35 -11.36 -10.88
C VAL A 388 -37.92 -11.79 -9.47
N LYS A 389 -38.27 -13.00 -9.04
CA LYS A 389 -37.85 -13.55 -7.73
C LYS A 389 -36.33 -13.63 -7.60
N PHE A 390 -35.67 -14.31 -8.53
CA PHE A 390 -34.22 -14.52 -8.45
C PHE A 390 -33.43 -13.22 -8.66
N LYS A 391 -33.94 -12.31 -9.50
CA LYS A 391 -33.37 -10.97 -9.65
C LYS A 391 -33.48 -10.17 -8.36
N ALA A 392 -34.65 -10.12 -7.71
CA ALA A 392 -34.83 -9.41 -6.45
C ALA A 392 -33.92 -9.95 -5.33
N GLN A 393 -33.70 -11.27 -5.32
CA GLN A 393 -32.77 -11.91 -4.37
C GLN A 393 -31.32 -11.50 -4.62
N SER A 394 -30.88 -11.52 -5.88
CA SER A 394 -29.53 -11.11 -6.28
C SER A 394 -29.29 -9.62 -5.98
N ASP A 395 -30.23 -8.75 -6.36
CA ASP A 395 -30.15 -7.31 -6.12
C ASP A 395 -30.03 -7.00 -4.62
N LEU A 396 -30.77 -7.71 -3.75
CA LEU A 396 -30.69 -7.54 -2.30
C LEU A 396 -29.31 -7.92 -1.74
N GLU A 397 -28.75 -9.06 -2.17
CA GLU A 397 -27.43 -9.48 -1.67
C GLU A 397 -26.31 -8.55 -2.16
N LEU A 398 -26.39 -8.06 -3.41
CA LEU A 398 -25.47 -7.04 -3.94
C LEU A 398 -25.56 -5.73 -3.15
N ALA A 399 -26.76 -5.25 -2.82
CA ALA A 399 -26.94 -4.03 -2.04
C ALA A 399 -26.37 -4.16 -0.61
N LYS A 400 -26.54 -5.31 0.04
CA LYS A 400 -25.93 -5.58 1.35
C LYS A 400 -24.40 -5.57 1.29
N ASN A 401 -23.83 -6.20 0.25
CA ASN A 401 -22.39 -6.19 0.00
C ASN A 401 -21.85 -4.78 -0.20
N GLU A 402 -22.49 -4.01 -1.09
CA GLU A 402 -22.12 -2.63 -1.37
C GLU A 402 -22.18 -1.74 -0.12
N PHE A 403 -23.15 -1.97 0.77
CA PHE A 403 -23.24 -1.27 2.05
C PHE A 403 -22.04 -1.50 2.96
N GLU A 404 -21.63 -2.77 3.15
CA GLU A 404 -20.45 -3.09 3.97
C GLU A 404 -19.14 -2.57 3.34
N ILE A 405 -18.98 -2.69 2.02
CA ILE A 405 -17.82 -2.13 1.30
C ILE A 405 -17.80 -0.60 1.41
N THR A 406 -18.96 0.06 1.35
CA THR A 406 -19.04 1.53 1.47
C THR A 406 -18.66 1.99 2.89
N LYS A 407 -19.00 1.23 3.94
CA LYS A 407 -18.50 1.51 5.30
C LYS A 407 -16.98 1.39 5.37
N ALA A 408 -16.42 0.36 4.75
CA ALA A 408 -14.96 0.18 4.70
C ALA A 408 -14.29 1.35 3.96
N ASN A 409 -14.86 1.79 2.83
CA ASN A 409 -14.39 2.98 2.12
C ASN A 409 -14.47 4.24 2.98
N TYR A 410 -15.52 4.41 3.78
CA TYR A 410 -15.62 5.53 4.73
C TYR A 410 -14.46 5.51 5.72
N TYR A 411 -14.23 4.39 6.41
CA TYR A 411 -13.17 4.29 7.41
C TYR A 411 -11.76 4.43 6.82
N PHE A 412 -11.53 3.88 5.63
CA PHE A 412 -10.29 4.07 4.88
C PHE A 412 -10.05 5.56 4.59
N ASN A 413 -11.07 6.25 4.05
CA ASN A 413 -10.98 7.69 3.78
C ASN A 413 -10.89 8.52 5.06
N ALA A 414 -11.46 8.07 6.17
CA ALA A 414 -11.29 8.71 7.47
C ALA A 414 -9.90 8.47 8.08
N GLY A 415 -9.08 7.58 7.51
CA GLY A 415 -7.77 7.20 8.04
C GLY A 415 -7.84 6.36 9.32
N ILE A 416 -8.96 5.69 9.55
CA ILE A 416 -9.18 4.84 10.72
C ILE A 416 -8.73 3.42 10.39
N ASP A 417 -8.12 2.75 11.37
CA ASP A 417 -7.75 1.34 11.23
C ASP A 417 -8.99 0.49 11.02
N LEU A 418 -9.13 -0.04 9.80
CA LEU A 418 -10.26 -0.88 9.40
C LEU A 418 -10.43 -2.11 10.26
N ASN A 419 -9.33 -2.71 10.73
CA ASN A 419 -9.39 -3.91 11.55
C ASN A 419 -10.12 -3.65 12.87
N SER A 420 -10.04 -2.44 13.41
CA SER A 420 -10.73 -2.06 14.65
C SER A 420 -12.25 -1.93 14.52
N LYS A 421 -12.76 -1.86 13.28
CA LYS A 421 -14.19 -1.62 12.98
C LYS A 421 -14.95 -2.86 12.54
N VAL A 422 -14.25 -3.98 12.37
CA VAL A 422 -14.86 -5.29 12.07
C VAL A 422 -15.51 -5.85 13.34
N LYS A 423 -16.70 -6.43 13.17
CA LYS A 423 -17.45 -7.18 14.19
C LYS A 423 -17.89 -8.52 13.63
N GLU A 424 -18.01 -9.48 14.55
CA GLU A 424 -18.41 -10.88 14.29
C GLU A 424 -19.74 -11.20 14.96
#